data_AF-E0UQ06-F1
#
_entry.id   AF-E0UQ06-F1
#
_cell.length_a   1.000
_cell.length_b   1.000
_cell.length_c   1.000
_cell.angle_alpha   90.00
_cell.angle_beta   90.00
_cell.angle_gamma   90.00
#
_symmetry.space_group_name_H-M   'P 1'
#
loop_
_entity.id
_entity.type
_entity.pdbx_description
1 polymer ?
#
loop_
_entity_poly.entity_id
_entity_poly.type
_entity_poly.pdbx_seq_one_letter_code
_entity_poly.pdbx_strand_id
1 'polypeptide(L)'
;MKAQAIKTEQYLNPKEIKEHLKNVEYIIMAAPAPEHFKQTPVHFTIFLNTDEKLPKEIQDAILEKFLQEHKIEKPAELMSQLMPVGFALTKAQDTPMPMLLVKPEDQRSIPHAVMHVMDFLADSDAFNEAKKDNLTGWSYSYE
;
A
#
# COMPACT_ATOMS: atom_id res chain seq x y z
N MET A 1 15.85 -15.70 8.99
CA MET A 1 15.53 -14.68 10.02
C MET A 1 14.04 -14.78 10.32
N LYS A 2 13.60 -14.61 11.57
CA LYS A 2 12.16 -14.54 11.89
C LYS A 2 11.69 -13.09 11.72
N ALA A 3 10.72 -12.85 10.86
CA ALA A 3 10.09 -11.54 10.74
C ALA A 3 9.32 -11.21 12.04
N GLN A 4 9.51 -9.99 12.55
CA GLN A 4 8.87 -9.48 13.77
C GLN A 4 7.81 -8.45 13.42
N ALA A 5 6.86 -8.23 14.33
CA ALA A 5 5.84 -7.19 14.18
C ALA A 5 6.49 -5.82 13.89
N ILE A 6 5.94 -5.11 12.91
CA ILE A 6 6.46 -3.80 12.49
C ILE A 6 6.11 -2.78 13.57
N LYS A 7 7.14 -2.11 14.10
CA LYS A 7 6.98 -1.02 15.06
C LYS A 7 7.42 0.29 14.43
N THR A 8 6.49 1.22 14.31
CA THR A 8 6.77 2.60 13.90
C THR A 8 7.59 3.29 14.99
N GLU A 9 8.72 3.87 14.60
CA GLU A 9 9.53 4.69 15.51
C GLU A 9 9.28 6.17 15.31
N GLN A 10 9.19 6.57 14.03
CA GLN A 10 8.98 7.94 13.62
C GLN A 10 8.29 7.96 12.26
N TYR A 11 7.71 9.11 11.91
CA TYR A 11 7.17 9.38 10.59
C TYR A 11 8.10 10.32 9.84
N LEU A 12 8.18 10.16 8.52
CA LEU A 12 8.81 11.17 7.68
C LEU A 12 8.10 12.52 7.85
N ASN A 13 8.88 13.59 7.90
CA ASN A 13 8.34 14.95 7.87
C ASN A 13 7.99 15.38 6.42
N PRO A 14 7.27 16.49 6.20
CA PRO A 14 6.83 16.88 4.86
C PRO A 14 7.96 17.03 3.82
N LYS A 15 9.14 17.50 4.24
CA LYS A 15 10.29 17.65 3.33
C LYS A 15 10.87 16.30 2.93
N GLU A 16 10.97 15.38 3.90
CA GLU A 16 11.44 14.01 3.67
C GLU A 16 10.47 13.22 2.79
N ILE A 17 9.15 13.37 3.00
CA ILE A 17 8.14 12.75 2.14
C ILE A 17 8.31 13.19 0.69
N LYS A 18 8.45 14.50 0.46
CA LYS A 18 8.61 15.05 -0.88
C LYS A 18 9.88 14.53 -1.57
N GLU A 19 10.99 14.44 -0.85
CA GLU A 19 12.24 13.91 -1.39
C GLU A 19 12.14 12.42 -1.67
N HIS A 20 11.56 11.66 -0.74
CA HIS A 20 11.37 10.21 -0.85
C HIS A 20 10.52 9.83 -2.08
N LEU A 21 9.49 10.62 -2.37
CA LEU A 21 8.56 10.36 -3.47
C LEU A 21 9.04 10.88 -4.84
N LYS A 22 10.18 11.58 -4.92
CA LYS A 22 10.57 12.33 -6.12
C LYS A 22 10.64 11.50 -7.41
N ASN A 23 11.10 10.26 -7.31
CA ASN A 23 11.23 9.33 -8.45
C ASN A 23 10.37 8.08 -8.27
N VAL A 24 9.43 8.08 -7.31
CA VAL A 24 8.56 6.94 -7.06
C VAL A 24 7.36 7.05 -8.00
N GLU A 25 7.13 6.03 -8.82
CA GLU A 25 5.92 5.96 -9.65
C GLU A 25 4.74 5.44 -8.84
N TYR A 26 4.97 4.31 -8.17
CA TYR A 26 3.96 3.64 -7.37
C TYR A 26 4.59 2.80 -6.26
N ILE A 27 3.74 2.42 -5.31
CA ILE A 27 4.08 1.52 -4.22
C ILE A 27 3.01 0.44 -4.19
N ILE A 28 3.41 -0.82 -4.02
CA ILE A 28 2.48 -1.92 -3.76
C ILE A 28 2.75 -2.45 -2.35
N MET A 29 1.68 -2.61 -1.57
CA MET A 29 1.69 -3.24 -0.26
C MET A 29 0.79 -4.47 -0.29
N ALA A 30 1.24 -5.52 0.39
CA ALA A 30 0.45 -6.71 0.70
C ALA A 30 0.49 -6.95 2.20
N ALA A 31 -0.68 -7.18 2.79
CA ALA A 31 -0.84 -7.51 4.21
C ALA A 31 -1.82 -8.68 4.37
N PRO A 32 -1.75 -9.45 5.47
CA PRO A 32 -2.78 -10.45 5.77
C PRO A 32 -4.15 -9.77 5.90
N ALA A 33 -5.16 -10.33 5.23
CA ALA A 33 -6.55 -9.97 5.49
C ALA A 33 -7.03 -10.62 6.81
N PRO A 34 -8.06 -10.07 7.47
CA PRO A 34 -8.68 -10.71 8.62
C PRO A 34 -9.09 -12.17 8.35
N GLU A 35 -8.94 -13.06 9.34
CA GLU A 35 -9.09 -14.53 9.20
C GLU A 35 -10.44 -15.00 8.59
N HIS A 36 -11.49 -14.18 8.64
CA HIS A 36 -12.78 -14.53 8.06
C HIS A 36 -12.80 -14.45 6.53
N PHE A 37 -11.87 -13.72 5.90
CA PHE A 37 -11.73 -13.61 4.44
C PHE A 37 -10.97 -14.79 3.86
N LYS A 38 -11.62 -15.97 3.81
CA LYS A 38 -10.98 -17.21 3.33
C LYS A 38 -10.71 -17.24 1.82
N GLN A 39 -11.52 -16.55 1.02
CA GLN A 39 -11.41 -16.54 -0.43
C GLN A 39 -10.48 -15.43 -0.95
N THR A 40 -10.21 -14.44 -0.12
CA THR A 40 -9.38 -13.27 -0.43
C THR A 40 -8.47 -12.96 0.77
N PRO A 41 -7.51 -13.85 1.07
CA PRO A 41 -6.76 -13.82 2.33
C PRO A 41 -5.67 -12.73 2.37
N VAL A 42 -5.50 -11.96 1.29
CA VAL A 42 -4.51 -10.89 1.20
C VAL A 42 -5.21 -9.56 0.95
N HIS A 43 -4.82 -8.55 1.72
CA HIS A 43 -5.17 -7.16 1.52
C HIS A 43 -4.08 -6.49 0.70
N PHE A 44 -4.43 -6.00 -0.49
CA PHE A 44 -3.53 -5.29 -1.38
C PHE A 44 -3.86 -3.81 -1.37
N THR A 45 -2.80 -3.00 -1.34
CA THR A 45 -2.91 -1.55 -1.49
C THR A 45 -1.89 -1.07 -2.52
N ILE A 46 -2.37 -0.42 -3.57
CA ILE A 46 -1.55 0.24 -4.58
C ILE A 46 -1.63 1.74 -4.33
N PHE A 47 -0.47 2.36 -4.11
CA PHE A 47 -0.32 3.80 -3.94
C PHE A 47 0.30 4.38 -5.21
N LEU A 48 -0.49 5.03 -6.04
CA LEU A 48 0.01 5.74 -7.22
C LEU A 48 0.46 7.14 -6.80
N ASN A 49 1.68 7.53 -7.17
CA ASN A 49 2.23 8.83 -6.79
C ASN A 49 1.68 9.97 -7.66
N THR A 50 0.37 10.18 -7.54
CA THR A 50 -0.38 11.24 -8.21
C THR A 50 -1.52 11.70 -7.31
N ASP A 51 -1.83 12.99 -7.33
CA ASP A 51 -3.01 13.58 -6.69
C ASP A 51 -4.13 13.87 -7.71
N GLU A 52 -3.98 13.39 -8.94
CA GLU A 52 -4.96 13.54 -10.00
C GLU A 52 -6.14 12.58 -9.83
N LYS A 53 -7.35 13.07 -10.12
CA LYS A 53 -8.54 12.21 -10.20
C LYS A 53 -8.51 11.44 -11.51
N LEU A 54 -8.15 10.17 -11.44
CA LEU A 54 -8.12 9.29 -12.59
C LEU A 54 -9.54 8.93 -13.06
N PRO A 55 -9.85 8.98 -14.37
CA PRO A 55 -11.10 8.44 -14.91
C PRO A 55 -11.23 6.94 -14.62
N LYS A 56 -12.46 6.43 -14.51
CA LYS A 56 -12.73 5.02 -14.18
C LYS A 56 -12.04 4.04 -15.13
N GLU A 57 -12.06 4.32 -16.43
CA GLU A 57 -11.41 3.48 -17.46
C GLU A 57 -9.89 3.36 -17.25
N ILE A 58 -9.25 4.46 -16.82
CA ILE A 58 -7.81 4.47 -16.51
C ILE A 58 -7.54 3.70 -15.21
N GLN A 59 -8.40 3.88 -14.20
CA GLN A 59 -8.29 3.11 -12.96
C GLN A 59 -8.39 1.60 -13.21
N ASP A 60 -9.33 1.19 -14.07
CA ASP A 60 -9.54 -0.21 -14.42
C ASP A 60 -8.35 -0.79 -15.20
N ALA A 61 -7.81 -0.04 -16.17
CA ALA A 61 -6.63 -0.45 -16.92
C ALA A 61 -5.38 -0.60 -16.04
N ILE A 62 -5.18 0.34 -15.10
CA ILE A 62 -4.10 0.27 -14.12
C ILE A 62 -4.28 -0.97 -13.25
N LEU A 63 -5.46 -1.16 -12.66
CA LEU A 63 -5.73 -2.32 -11.82
C LEU A 63 -5.48 -3.63 -12.57
N GLU A 64 -5.98 -3.77 -13.80
CA GLU A 64 -5.76 -4.95 -14.62
C GLU A 64 -4.27 -5.24 -14.85
N LYS A 65 -3.47 -4.21 -15.17
CA LYS A 65 -2.02 -4.34 -15.29
C LYS A 65 -1.39 -4.90 -14.01
N PHE A 66 -1.72 -4.33 -12.86
CA PHE A 66 -1.17 -4.78 -11.57
C PHE A 66 -1.57 -6.22 -11.23
N LEU A 67 -2.82 -6.58 -11.46
CA LEU A 67 -3.30 -7.95 -11.22
C LEU A 67 -2.52 -8.96 -12.06
N GLN A 68 -2.29 -8.65 -13.35
CA GLN A 68 -1.52 -9.51 -14.25
C GLN A 68 -0.04 -9.60 -13.87
N GLU A 69 0.63 -8.47 -13.64
CA GLU A 69 2.07 -8.40 -13.33
C GLU A 69 2.42 -9.13 -12.03
N HIS A 70 1.57 -8.98 -11.01
CA HIS A 70 1.80 -9.55 -9.70
C HIS A 70 1.09 -10.89 -9.48
N LYS A 71 0.43 -11.45 -10.51
CA LYS A 71 -0.33 -12.71 -10.44
C LYS A 71 -1.34 -12.68 -9.29
N ILE A 72 -2.07 -11.57 -9.18
CA ILE A 72 -3.12 -11.39 -8.19
C ILE A 72 -4.45 -11.82 -8.83
N GLU A 73 -5.22 -12.61 -8.10
CA GLU A 73 -6.52 -13.08 -8.54
C GLU A 73 -7.56 -11.95 -8.58
N LYS A 74 -8.80 -12.29 -8.93
CA LYS A 74 -9.87 -11.32 -9.06
C LYS A 74 -10.09 -10.55 -7.75
N PRO A 75 -10.07 -9.21 -7.77
CA PRO A 75 -10.24 -8.40 -6.57
C PRO A 75 -11.69 -8.41 -6.07
N ALA A 76 -11.85 -8.25 -4.76
CA ALA A 76 -13.09 -8.00 -4.05
C ALA A 76 -12.97 -6.72 -3.19
N GLU A 77 -14.10 -6.10 -2.87
CA GLU A 77 -14.16 -4.90 -2.00
C GLU A 77 -13.25 -3.74 -2.47
N LEU A 78 -13.13 -3.56 -3.80
CA LEU A 78 -12.26 -2.54 -4.38
C LEU A 78 -12.73 -1.13 -4.02
N MET A 79 -11.82 -0.37 -3.41
CA MET A 79 -11.89 1.06 -3.21
C MET A 79 -10.79 1.74 -4.03
N SER A 80 -11.09 2.88 -4.66
CA SER A 80 -10.16 3.62 -5.49
C SER A 80 -10.42 5.12 -5.37
N GLN A 81 -9.56 5.84 -4.65
CA GLN A 81 -9.76 7.27 -4.37
C GLN A 81 -8.46 7.96 -3.93
N LEU A 82 -8.48 9.31 -3.95
CA LEU A 82 -7.40 10.11 -3.39
C LEU A 82 -7.42 10.04 -1.86
N MET A 83 -6.28 9.69 -1.27
CA MET A 83 -6.16 9.49 0.16
C MET A 83 -4.86 10.08 0.72
N PRO A 84 -4.86 10.54 1.98
CA PRO A 84 -3.65 10.92 2.69
C PRO A 84 -2.84 9.69 3.09
N VAL A 85 -1.56 9.68 2.71
CA VAL A 85 -0.61 8.59 2.94
C VAL A 85 0.59 9.10 3.74
N GLY A 86 0.76 8.54 4.94
CA GLY A 86 1.94 8.77 5.77
C GLY A 86 3.03 7.75 5.49
N PHE A 87 4.26 8.03 5.94
CA PHE A 87 5.41 7.15 5.75
C PHE A 87 6.10 6.89 7.07
N ALA A 88 5.99 5.67 7.57
CA ALA A 88 6.55 5.25 8.85
C ALA A 88 7.96 4.66 8.66
N LEU A 89 8.90 5.15 9.46
CA LEU A 89 10.22 4.54 9.57
C LEU A 89 10.22 3.46 10.66
N THR A 90 10.85 2.34 10.33
CA THR A 90 10.91 1.16 11.19
C THR A 90 12.36 0.69 11.25
N LYS A 91 12.83 0.20 12.40
CA LYS A 91 14.24 -0.25 12.53
C LYS A 91 14.60 -1.43 11.65
N ALA A 92 13.61 -2.22 11.25
CA ALA A 92 13.82 -3.51 10.60
C ALA A 92 13.82 -3.41 9.07
N GLN A 93 13.41 -2.28 8.49
CA GLN A 93 13.21 -2.14 7.05
C GLN A 93 13.91 -0.87 6.54
N ASP A 94 14.60 -1.01 5.41
CA ASP A 94 15.40 0.07 4.82
C ASP A 94 14.54 1.13 4.13
N THR A 95 13.32 0.79 3.72
CA THR A 95 12.38 1.72 3.09
C THR A 95 11.25 2.10 4.05
N PRO A 96 10.78 3.36 4.01
CA PRO A 96 9.60 3.76 4.77
C PRO A 96 8.38 2.90 4.42
N MET A 97 7.56 2.56 5.40
CA MET A 97 6.30 1.86 5.18
C MET A 97 5.21 2.88 4.83
N PRO A 98 4.49 2.76 3.69
CA PRO A 98 3.35 3.63 3.42
C PRO A 98 2.17 3.25 4.32
N MET A 99 1.42 4.24 4.77
CA MET A 99 0.29 4.07 5.68
C MET A 99 -0.91 4.90 5.23
N LEU A 100 -2.03 4.23 4.98
CA LEU A 100 -3.29 4.90 4.69
C LEU A 100 -3.85 5.56 5.95
N LEU A 101 -4.00 6.88 5.93
CA LEU A 101 -4.51 7.63 7.09
C LEU A 101 -6.03 7.80 6.98
N VAL A 102 -6.78 6.81 7.46
CA VAL A 102 -8.26 6.83 7.40
C VAL A 102 -8.88 7.72 8.48
N LYS A 103 -8.25 7.78 9.66
CA LYS A 103 -8.80 8.49 10.81
C LYS A 103 -8.50 10.00 10.73
N PRO A 104 -9.49 10.89 10.94
CA PRO A 104 -9.27 12.33 10.90
C PRO A 104 -8.21 12.84 11.87
N GLU A 105 -8.08 12.23 13.05
CA GLU A 105 -7.06 12.55 14.04
C GLU A 105 -5.64 12.25 13.54
N ASP A 106 -5.47 11.14 12.82
CA ASP A 106 -4.19 10.73 12.24
C ASP A 106 -3.83 11.68 11.09
N GLN A 107 -4.79 12.04 10.24
CA GLN A 107 -4.58 13.00 9.16
C GLN A 107 -4.13 14.39 9.65
N ARG A 108 -4.55 14.80 10.86
CA ARG A 108 -4.14 16.09 11.45
C ARG A 108 -2.78 16.06 12.12
N SER A 109 -2.33 14.89 12.57
CA SER A 109 -1.16 14.74 13.43
C SER A 109 0.04 14.12 12.72
N ILE A 110 -0.20 13.32 11.67
CA ILE A 110 0.83 12.62 10.90
C ILE A 110 1.04 13.36 9.57
N PRO A 111 2.29 13.81 9.28
CA PRO A 111 2.64 14.33 7.97
C PRO A 111 2.36 13.32 6.87
N HIS A 112 1.80 13.77 5.75
CA HIS A 112 1.38 12.90 4.66
C HIS A 112 1.49 13.59 3.29
N ALA A 113 1.48 12.78 2.24
CA ALA A 113 1.19 13.21 0.87
C ALA A 113 -0.19 12.70 0.46
N VAL A 114 -0.83 13.38 -0.50
CA VAL A 114 -2.04 12.85 -1.15
C VAL A 114 -1.60 11.97 -2.31
N MET A 115 -2.14 10.76 -2.39
CA MET A 115 -1.88 9.80 -3.44
C MET A 115 -3.20 9.17 -3.91
N HIS A 116 -3.27 8.71 -5.15
CA HIS A 116 -4.38 7.90 -5.62
C HIS A 116 -4.18 6.46 -5.15
N VAL A 117 -5.06 6.00 -4.27
CA VAL A 117 -4.95 4.69 -3.62
C VAL A 117 -6.01 3.75 -4.17
N MET A 118 -5.58 2.56 -4.58
CA MET A 118 -6.46 1.43 -4.88
C MET A 118 -6.27 0.37 -3.80
N ASP A 119 -7.33 0.04 -3.08
CA ASP A 119 -7.31 -0.83 -1.92
C ASP A 119 -8.34 -1.94 -2.11
N PHE A 120 -7.94 -3.21 -1.97
CA PHE A 120 -8.81 -4.34 -2.27
C PHE A 120 -8.35 -5.63 -1.60
N LEU A 121 -9.27 -6.59 -1.52
CA LEU A 121 -9.00 -7.95 -1.08
C LEU A 121 -8.82 -8.86 -2.29
N ALA A 122 -7.82 -9.75 -2.26
CA ALA A 122 -7.65 -10.77 -3.29
C ALA A 122 -6.89 -11.99 -2.73
N ASP A 123 -6.69 -13.00 -3.57
CA ASP A 123 -5.71 -14.06 -3.33
C ASP A 123 -4.56 -13.95 -4.33
N SER A 124 -3.41 -14.50 -3.97
CA SER A 124 -2.28 -14.69 -4.86
C SER A 124 -1.33 -15.75 -4.29
N ASP A 125 -0.79 -16.59 -5.16
CA ASP A 125 0.30 -17.51 -4.81
C ASP A 125 1.67 -16.82 -4.76
N ALA A 126 1.80 -15.63 -5.33
CA ALA A 126 3.03 -14.84 -5.30
C ALA A 126 3.25 -14.13 -3.94
N PHE A 127 2.24 -14.06 -3.08
CA PHE A 127 2.27 -13.39 -1.78
C PHE A 127 1.92 -14.35 -0.63
N ASN A 128 2.45 -15.56 -0.70
CA ASN A 128 2.16 -16.61 0.27
C ASN A 128 2.59 -16.24 1.69
N GLU A 129 3.67 -15.48 1.84
CA GLU A 129 4.19 -14.98 3.11
C GLU A 129 3.17 -14.08 3.83
N ALA A 130 2.40 -13.30 3.06
CA ALA A 130 1.36 -12.45 3.64
C ALA A 130 0.26 -13.28 4.30
N LYS A 131 -0.23 -14.32 3.62
CA LYS A 131 -1.34 -15.15 4.11
C LYS A 131 -0.92 -16.30 5.05
N LYS A 132 0.29 -16.85 4.93
CA LYS A 132 0.77 -17.99 5.73
C LYS A 132 1.56 -17.55 6.96
N ASP A 133 2.38 -16.52 6.81
CA ASP A 133 3.29 -16.07 7.86
C ASP A 133 2.80 -14.78 8.55
N ASN A 134 1.64 -14.25 8.14
CA ASN A 134 1.03 -13.02 8.65
C ASN A 134 1.98 -11.81 8.55
N LEU A 135 2.67 -11.70 7.43
CA LEU A 135 3.66 -10.64 7.20
C LEU A 135 3.11 -9.55 6.28
N THR A 136 3.35 -8.30 6.67
CA THR A 136 3.14 -7.15 5.79
C THR A 136 4.43 -6.87 5.03
N GLY A 137 4.33 -6.69 3.72
CA GLY A 137 5.43 -6.29 2.85
C GLY A 137 5.02 -5.18 1.90
N TRP A 138 6.00 -4.40 1.44
CA TRP A 138 5.80 -3.39 0.42
C TRP A 138 7.03 -3.27 -0.46
N SER A 139 6.82 -2.76 -1.67
CA SER A 139 7.90 -2.44 -2.61
C SER A 139 7.59 -1.16 -3.36
N TYR A 140 8.63 -0.37 -3.58
CA TYR A 140 8.60 0.85 -4.38
C TYR A 140 9.00 0.56 -5.82
N SER A 141 8.27 1.12 -6.76
CA SER A 141 8.69 1.22 -8.16
C SER A 141 9.16 2.64 -8.44
N TYR A 142 10.23 2.74 -9.23
CA TYR A 142 10.88 3.99 -9.57
C TYR A 142 10.93 4.15 -11.09
N GLU A 143 10.93 5.40 -11.57
CA GLU A 143 11.17 5.75 -12.99
C GLU A 143 12.58 5.33 -13.49
#